data_AF-A0A643CN09-F1
#
_entry.id   AF-A0A643CN09-F1
#
_cell.length_a   1.000
_cell.length_b   1.000
_cell.length_c   1.000
_cell.angle_alpha   90.00
_cell.angle_beta   90.00
_cell.angle_gamma   90.00
#
_symmetry.space_group_name_H-M   'P 1'
#
loop_
_entity.id
_entity.type
_entity.pdbx_description
1 polymer ?
#
loop_
_entity_poly.entity_id
_entity_poly.type
_entity_poly.pdbx_seq_one_letter_code
_entity_poly.pdbx_strand_id
1 'polypeptide(L)'
;MNNIVKATVSILTAAFLITLSFVANTVAAAILVPIYFMCALVFYCFELCLALTKSSIDWLRDSIGVAHNKEVAFRIEPDSPNGIKLGDIASGRCNEYNGVNLRDLLRYAYYHKATGKYIFPSSAEPVILVSGSNQHFLGRGDTVYPVQPLMSKPASLFPPRRKTSPLSYTWMQDPNYGLVDERDAVREIVLKTNFVVTGPRTNDVVRFQCNSIAGSDISRVKLITPSVVMSKTKDMTPMRLALLSPHILPDDSESVFFRRYVALARARMHYNGGDIPWELEWDIRANGRQFSRVLVYNRVTLSRMNAGFLRGNAEFIFKNTATRPFECDAARVERHSRDMLILLGLSHSGEAIFKPITKQSRFWLVSEFMHSRQFQDAVVSAAMASVTNSIDRGLTSKAAILKAMPYLCKQIPGLCEAVYTIIRAAKYNNGVCEEGELDALALYSVSNVLRGRDKDCALDLPGVDEEHAFEGMSDREIERFDALKDSALRASHVLHGDNNNVDDMYKTGRRVLRDENCSAIIAYLVAHNVRSNGMHAGGGVFHLHTHDISDTLIVDYIRADSVLRDHAFENGAKLEFADRQELEMHPDARVETRVFREIAYPPASGTLLDNTRVTAVGAESRAPGPVPGAASA
;
A
#
# COMPACT_ATOMS: atom_id res chain seq x y z
N MET A 1 -73.53 -69.43 35.08
CA MET A 1 -72.71 -69.76 33.88
C MET A 1 -72.13 -68.56 33.12
N ASN A 2 -72.69 -67.34 33.16
CA ASN A 2 -72.19 -66.21 32.34
C ASN A 2 -70.89 -65.52 32.80
N ASN A 3 -70.49 -65.63 34.07
CA ASN A 3 -69.31 -64.90 34.58
C ASN A 3 -67.98 -65.62 34.32
N ILE A 4 -67.99 -66.96 34.27
CA ILE A 4 -66.78 -67.74 34.04
C ILE A 4 -66.33 -67.59 32.58
N VAL A 5 -67.26 -67.66 31.62
CA VAL A 5 -66.95 -67.50 30.18
C VAL A 5 -66.40 -66.10 29.88
N LYS A 6 -66.96 -65.04 30.49
CA LYS A 6 -66.43 -63.67 30.33
C LYS A 6 -65.02 -63.52 30.91
N ALA A 7 -64.75 -64.13 32.07
CA ALA A 7 -63.42 -64.09 32.66
C ALA A 7 -62.39 -64.83 31.80
N THR A 8 -62.72 -66.03 31.32
CA THR A 8 -61.80 -66.81 30.47
C THR A 8 -61.52 -66.14 29.13
N VAL A 9 -62.55 -65.55 28.49
CA VAL A 9 -62.35 -64.78 27.25
C VAL A 9 -61.51 -63.55 27.52
N SER A 10 -61.77 -62.80 28.60
CA SER A 10 -60.99 -61.60 28.92
C SER A 10 -59.52 -61.92 29.22
N ILE A 11 -59.23 -63.05 29.88
CA ILE A 11 -57.86 -63.49 30.16
C ILE A 11 -57.16 -63.93 28.87
N LEU A 12 -57.85 -64.68 27.99
CA LEU A 12 -57.31 -65.09 26.70
C LEU A 12 -57.03 -63.89 25.79
N THR A 13 -57.92 -62.90 25.73
CA THR A 13 -57.72 -61.68 24.94
C THR A 13 -56.56 -60.84 25.48
N ALA A 14 -56.44 -60.73 26.81
CA ALA A 14 -55.32 -60.02 27.43
C ALA A 14 -53.98 -60.74 27.17
N ALA A 15 -53.95 -62.07 27.31
CA ALA A 15 -52.77 -62.87 27.01
C ALA A 15 -52.36 -62.72 25.54
N PHE A 16 -53.32 -62.77 24.61
CA PHE A 16 -53.06 -62.62 23.17
C PHE A 16 -52.51 -61.22 22.84
N LEU A 17 -53.08 -60.17 23.42
CA LEU A 17 -52.62 -58.78 23.25
C LEU A 17 -51.19 -58.56 23.81
N ILE A 18 -50.85 -59.20 24.93
CA ILE A 18 -49.50 -59.14 25.50
C ILE A 18 -48.50 -59.84 24.59
N THR A 19 -48.81 -61.04 24.08
CA THR A 19 -47.93 -61.72 23.11
C THR A 19 -47.79 -60.95 21.81
N LEU A 20 -48.88 -60.34 21.30
CA LEU A 20 -48.85 -59.57 20.06
C LEU A 20 -48.00 -58.30 20.23
N SER A 21 -48.04 -57.64 21.39
CA SER A 21 -47.19 -56.47 21.67
C SER A 21 -45.72 -56.85 21.82
N PHE A 22 -45.41 -58.02 22.39
CA PHE A 22 -44.04 -58.53 22.52
C PHE A 22 -43.43 -58.90 21.17
N VAL A 23 -44.20 -59.54 20.28
CA VAL A 23 -43.77 -59.87 18.91
C VAL A 23 -43.62 -58.60 18.07
N ALA A 24 -44.55 -57.64 18.17
CA ALA A 24 -44.45 -56.37 17.44
C ALA A 24 -43.22 -55.55 17.89
N ASN A 25 -42.93 -55.48 19.19
CA ASN A 25 -41.75 -54.77 19.70
C ASN A 25 -40.43 -55.47 19.34
N THR A 26 -40.39 -56.80 19.34
CA THR A 26 -39.16 -57.54 18.96
C THR A 26 -38.88 -57.43 17.47
N VAL A 27 -39.90 -57.48 16.60
CA VAL A 27 -39.74 -57.27 15.15
C VAL A 27 -39.37 -55.81 14.85
N ALA A 28 -40.00 -54.84 15.54
CA ALA A 28 -39.63 -53.44 15.41
C ALA A 28 -38.18 -53.19 15.87
N ALA A 29 -37.76 -53.75 17.01
CA ALA A 29 -36.40 -53.61 17.50
C ALA A 29 -35.36 -54.32 16.59
N ALA A 30 -35.65 -55.51 16.07
CA ALA A 30 -34.72 -56.28 15.25
C ALA A 30 -34.53 -55.74 13.83
N ILE A 31 -35.52 -55.05 13.28
CA ILE A 31 -35.47 -54.54 11.89
C ILE A 31 -35.23 -53.02 11.85
N LEU A 32 -35.95 -52.23 12.65
CA LEU A 32 -35.78 -50.77 12.60
C LEU A 32 -34.47 -50.33 13.23
N VAL A 33 -34.00 -50.94 14.33
CA VAL A 33 -32.78 -50.48 15.01
C VAL A 33 -31.53 -50.64 14.13
N PRO A 34 -31.30 -51.76 13.43
CA PRO A 34 -30.16 -51.88 12.51
C PRO A 34 -30.26 -50.93 11.32
N ILE A 35 -31.47 -50.69 10.78
CA ILE A 35 -31.68 -49.74 9.69
C ILE A 35 -31.37 -48.31 10.17
N TYR A 36 -31.88 -47.91 11.34
CA TYR A 36 -31.56 -46.61 11.95
C TYR A 36 -30.07 -46.47 12.25
N PHE A 37 -29.40 -47.53 12.72
CA PHE A 37 -27.97 -47.54 12.96
C PHE A 37 -27.17 -47.39 11.67
N MET A 38 -27.52 -48.10 10.60
CA MET A 38 -26.86 -47.99 9.30
C MET A 38 -27.09 -46.61 8.67
N CYS A 39 -28.31 -46.06 8.76
CA CYS A 39 -28.57 -44.69 8.33
C CYS A 39 -27.74 -43.68 9.13
N ALA A 40 -27.68 -43.82 10.46
CA ALA A 40 -26.86 -42.96 11.32
C ALA A 40 -25.36 -43.06 10.96
N LEU A 41 -24.86 -44.26 10.65
CA LEU A 41 -23.49 -44.49 10.23
C LEU A 41 -23.19 -43.82 8.88
N VAL A 42 -24.11 -43.90 7.91
CA VAL A 42 -23.98 -43.24 6.60
C VAL A 42 -23.97 -41.71 6.76
N PHE A 43 -24.88 -41.16 7.57
CA PHE A 43 -24.88 -39.73 7.89
C PHE A 43 -23.58 -39.32 8.58
N TYR A 44 -23.08 -40.13 9.52
CA TYR A 44 -21.82 -39.88 10.21
C TYR A 44 -20.61 -39.88 9.25
N CYS A 45 -20.52 -40.86 8.35
CA CYS A 45 -19.47 -40.93 7.34
C CYS A 45 -19.55 -39.75 6.35
N PHE A 46 -20.75 -39.34 5.95
CA PHE A 46 -20.95 -38.19 5.07
C PHE A 46 -20.51 -36.88 5.72
N GLU A 47 -20.86 -36.66 6.99
CA GLU A 47 -20.40 -35.51 7.78
C GLU A 47 -18.88 -35.50 7.98
N LEU A 48 -18.27 -36.67 8.22
CA LEU A 48 -16.82 -36.82 8.31
C LEU A 48 -16.15 -36.41 6.99
N CYS A 49 -16.67 -36.87 5.85
CA CYS A 49 -16.18 -36.51 4.53
C CYS A 49 -16.35 -35.00 4.24
N LEU A 50 -17.48 -34.39 4.61
CA LEU A 50 -17.69 -32.94 4.49
C LEU A 50 -16.69 -32.14 5.34
N ALA A 51 -16.44 -32.57 6.58
CA ALA A 51 -15.48 -31.93 7.47
C ALA A 51 -14.04 -32.02 6.94
N LEU A 52 -13.62 -33.19 6.46
CA LEU A 52 -12.31 -33.40 5.83
C LEU A 52 -12.13 -32.60 4.55
N THR A 53 -13.16 -32.54 3.71
CA THR A 53 -13.15 -31.77 2.46
C THR A 53 -13.03 -30.27 2.74
N LYS A 54 -13.81 -29.76 3.71
CA LYS A 54 -13.74 -28.35 4.13
C LYS A 54 -12.37 -28.01 4.73
N SER A 55 -11.81 -28.88 5.57
CA SER A 55 -10.46 -28.73 6.10
C SER A 55 -9.41 -28.69 5.00
N SER A 56 -9.55 -29.54 3.98
CA SER A 56 -8.64 -29.60 2.84
C SER A 56 -8.75 -28.37 1.95
N ILE A 57 -9.96 -27.88 1.67
CA ILE A 57 -10.21 -26.64 0.92
C ILE A 57 -9.59 -25.43 1.64
N ASP A 58 -9.74 -25.36 2.96
CA ASP A 58 -9.20 -24.26 3.74
C ASP A 58 -7.67 -24.32 3.84
N TRP A 59 -7.08 -25.51 4.01
CA TRP A 59 -5.64 -25.73 3.92
C TRP A 59 -5.10 -25.34 2.54
N LEU A 60 -5.82 -25.68 1.46
CA LEU A 60 -5.47 -25.31 0.09
C LEU A 60 -5.54 -23.79 -0.12
N ARG A 61 -6.58 -23.12 0.39
CA ARG A 61 -6.70 -21.65 0.37
C ARG A 61 -5.56 -20.95 1.10
N ASP A 62 -5.10 -21.54 2.20
CA ASP A 62 -3.99 -21.03 3.00
C ASP A 62 -2.63 -21.24 2.33
N SER A 63 -2.48 -22.34 1.60
CA SER A 63 -1.25 -22.71 0.88
C SER A 63 -1.11 -22.00 -0.48
N ILE A 64 -2.22 -21.63 -1.12
CA ILE A 64 -2.25 -20.98 -2.45
C ILE A 64 -2.11 -19.45 -2.36
N GLY A 65 -2.06 -18.86 -1.15
CA GLY A 65 -1.90 -17.41 -0.98
C GLY A 65 -3.14 -16.61 -1.38
N VAL A 66 -4.34 -17.17 -1.13
CA VAL A 66 -5.61 -16.49 -1.40
C VAL A 66 -5.73 -15.22 -0.53
N ALA A 67 -6.22 -14.16 -1.15
CA ALA A 67 -6.43 -12.87 -0.50
C ALA A 67 -7.29 -12.99 0.78
N HIS A 68 -6.81 -12.47 1.90
CA HIS A 68 -7.50 -12.50 3.19
C HIS A 68 -7.19 -11.25 4.02
N ASN A 69 -8.06 -10.93 5.00
CA ASN A 69 -7.80 -9.83 5.94
C ASN A 69 -6.61 -10.20 6.83
N LYS A 70 -5.60 -9.33 6.90
CA LYS A 70 -4.45 -9.55 7.78
C LYS A 70 -4.88 -9.37 9.23
N GLU A 71 -4.54 -10.33 10.07
CA GLU A 71 -4.58 -10.22 11.53
C GLU A 71 -3.16 -10.40 12.06
N VAL A 72 -2.80 -9.69 13.13
CA VAL A 72 -1.51 -9.84 13.82
C VAL A 72 -1.80 -10.25 15.26
N ALA A 73 -1.24 -11.36 15.71
CA ALA A 73 -1.51 -11.91 17.03
C ALA A 73 -0.26 -11.93 17.93
N PHE A 74 -0.49 -11.66 19.22
CA PHE A 74 0.52 -11.65 20.27
C PHE A 74 0.07 -12.58 21.40
N ARG A 75 0.90 -13.54 21.80
CA ARG A 75 0.62 -14.38 22.97
C ARG A 75 0.93 -13.58 24.23
N ILE A 76 0.02 -13.53 25.20
CA ILE A 76 0.29 -12.96 26.52
C ILE A 76 1.16 -13.96 27.29
N GLU A 77 2.20 -13.47 27.96
CA GLU A 77 3.06 -14.34 28.77
C GLU A 77 2.26 -15.01 29.89
N PRO A 78 2.49 -16.32 30.13
CA PRO A 78 1.71 -17.11 31.09
C PRO A 78 1.82 -16.58 32.52
N ASP A 79 2.91 -15.86 32.84
CA ASP A 79 3.16 -15.31 34.18
C ASP A 79 2.31 -14.05 34.46
N SER A 80 1.75 -13.42 33.43
CA SER A 80 0.89 -12.22 33.59
C SER A 80 -0.34 -12.26 32.67
N PRO A 81 -1.24 -13.26 32.84
CA PRO A 81 -2.36 -13.49 31.92
C PRO A 81 -3.42 -12.37 31.98
N ASN A 82 -3.47 -11.64 33.09
CA ASN A 82 -4.36 -10.49 33.30
C ASN A 82 -3.71 -9.15 32.93
N GLY A 83 -2.41 -9.16 32.57
CA GLY A 83 -1.60 -7.96 32.40
C GLY A 83 -1.33 -7.24 33.72
N ILE A 84 -0.50 -6.21 33.64
CA ILE A 84 -0.02 -5.38 34.75
C ILE A 84 -0.77 -4.05 34.71
N LYS A 85 -1.43 -3.68 35.80
CA LYS A 85 -2.17 -2.42 35.87
C LYS A 85 -1.22 -1.23 35.94
N LEU A 86 -1.50 -0.18 35.16
CA LEU A 86 -0.73 1.07 35.20
C LEU A 86 -0.74 1.72 36.59
N GLY A 87 -1.83 1.55 37.35
CA GLY A 87 -1.92 2.02 38.74
C GLY A 87 -0.94 1.30 39.69
N ASP A 88 -0.67 0.02 39.45
CA ASP A 88 0.28 -0.75 40.26
C ASP A 88 1.73 -0.35 39.95
N ILE A 89 2.00 0.00 38.68
CA ILE A 89 3.29 0.57 38.28
C ILE A 89 3.47 1.97 38.90
N ALA A 90 2.46 2.84 38.81
CA ALA A 90 2.51 4.21 39.33
C ALA A 90 2.63 4.28 40.86
N SER A 91 1.96 3.38 41.58
CA SER A 91 2.06 3.28 43.04
C SER A 91 3.33 2.58 43.53
N GLY A 92 4.12 2.03 42.60
CA GLY A 92 5.34 1.30 42.91
C GLY A 92 5.13 -0.13 43.44
N ARG A 93 3.90 -0.65 43.36
CA ARG A 93 3.57 -2.04 43.72
C ARG A 93 4.13 -3.06 42.73
N CYS A 94 4.33 -2.67 41.48
CA CYS A 94 4.97 -3.48 40.45
C CYS A 94 5.92 -2.60 39.63
N ASN A 95 7.20 -2.57 40.00
CA ASN A 95 8.20 -1.73 39.34
C ASN A 95 8.94 -2.44 38.21
N GLU A 96 8.90 -3.77 38.16
CA GLU A 96 9.73 -4.58 37.27
C GLU A 96 8.98 -5.82 36.78
N TYR A 97 9.30 -6.28 35.58
CA TYR A 97 8.87 -7.56 35.03
C TYR A 97 10.03 -8.20 34.24
N ASN A 98 10.46 -9.40 34.63
CA ASN A 98 11.55 -10.13 33.99
C ASN A 98 12.83 -9.29 33.74
N GLY A 99 13.29 -8.52 34.74
CA GLY A 99 14.47 -7.66 34.57
C GLY A 99 14.20 -6.30 33.94
N VAL A 100 12.98 -6.04 33.45
CA VAL A 100 12.62 -4.80 32.76
C VAL A 100 11.91 -3.83 33.71
N ASN A 101 12.47 -2.63 33.87
CA ASN A 101 11.85 -1.55 34.63
C ASN A 101 10.57 -1.05 33.93
N LEU A 102 9.42 -1.17 34.60
CA LEU A 102 8.11 -0.83 34.07
C LEU A 102 7.74 0.65 34.25
N ARG A 103 8.43 1.40 35.12
CA ARG A 103 8.08 2.81 35.38
C ARG A 103 8.16 3.68 34.13
N ASP A 104 9.08 3.34 33.24
CA ASP A 104 9.24 4.02 31.95
C ASP A 104 8.04 3.84 31.02
N LEU A 105 7.17 2.85 31.27
CA LEU A 105 5.93 2.66 30.51
C LEU A 105 4.91 3.77 30.78
N LEU A 106 4.95 4.38 31.97
CA LEU A 106 3.99 5.42 32.38
C LEU A 106 4.11 6.67 31.50
N ARG A 107 5.27 6.96 30.92
CA ARG A 107 5.44 8.10 29.99
C ARG A 107 4.66 7.92 28.68
N TYR A 108 4.24 6.70 28.37
CA TYR A 108 3.41 6.39 27.21
C TYR A 108 1.91 6.36 27.53
N ALA A 109 1.54 6.49 28.80
CA ALA A 109 0.16 6.65 29.28
C ALA A 109 -0.08 8.12 29.68
N TYR A 110 -1.34 8.56 29.64
CA TYR A 110 -1.71 9.87 30.17
C TYR A 110 -2.44 9.70 31.50
N TYR A 111 -2.26 10.68 32.39
CA TYR A 111 -2.97 10.72 33.66
C TYR A 111 -4.35 11.35 33.49
N HIS A 112 -5.41 10.55 33.61
CA HIS A 112 -6.78 11.04 33.51
C HIS A 112 -7.22 11.65 34.84
N LYS A 113 -7.06 12.97 34.97
CA LYS A 113 -7.32 13.73 36.22
C LYS A 113 -8.68 13.44 36.85
N ALA A 114 -9.74 13.31 36.05
CA ALA A 114 -11.10 13.12 36.57
C ALA A 114 -11.35 11.71 37.15
N THR A 115 -10.58 10.70 36.76
CA THR A 115 -10.72 9.32 37.27
C THR A 115 -9.55 8.89 38.16
N GLY A 116 -8.53 9.73 38.31
CA GLY A 116 -7.33 9.45 39.10
C GLY A 116 -6.47 8.31 38.56
N LYS A 117 -6.64 7.91 37.30
CA LYS A 117 -6.00 6.71 36.71
C LYS A 117 -5.08 7.06 35.56
N TYR A 118 -3.98 6.32 35.46
CA TYR A 118 -3.18 6.25 34.24
C TYR A 118 -3.88 5.37 33.22
N ILE A 119 -4.03 5.86 32.00
CA ILE A 119 -4.73 5.18 30.91
C ILE A 119 -3.92 5.38 29.63
N PHE A 120 -3.72 4.30 28.87
CA PHE A 120 -3.35 4.40 27.47
C PHE A 120 -4.55 4.94 26.69
N PRO A 121 -4.36 5.99 25.87
CA PRO A 121 -5.46 6.66 25.19
C PRO A 121 -6.32 5.67 24.39
N SER A 122 -7.57 5.49 24.81
CA SER A 122 -8.54 4.55 24.21
C SER A 122 -8.90 4.91 22.77
N SER A 123 -8.76 6.19 22.42
CA SER A 123 -8.92 6.73 21.07
C SER A 123 -7.67 6.56 20.20
N ALA A 124 -6.56 6.10 20.78
CA ALA A 124 -5.27 5.99 20.11
C ALA A 124 -4.86 4.54 19.83
N GLU A 125 -3.92 4.45 18.89
CA GLU A 125 -3.23 3.25 18.44
C GLU A 125 -2.77 2.34 19.59
N PRO A 126 -3.03 1.01 19.56
CA PRO A 126 -2.37 0.07 20.47
C PRO A 126 -0.86 0.25 20.39
N VAL A 127 -0.25 0.49 21.55
CA VAL A 127 1.18 0.80 21.64
C VAL A 127 1.92 -0.49 21.94
N ILE A 128 2.69 -0.96 20.96
CA ILE A 128 3.69 -2.02 21.17
C ILE A 128 4.99 -1.36 21.58
N LEU A 129 5.50 -1.79 22.73
CA LEU A 129 6.70 -1.32 23.37
C LEU A 129 7.70 -2.47 23.44
N VAL A 130 8.97 -2.21 23.18
CA VAL A 130 10.04 -3.21 23.15
C VAL A 130 11.18 -2.73 24.01
N SER A 131 11.56 -3.54 24.99
CA SER A 131 12.69 -3.27 25.86
C SER A 131 14.03 -3.58 25.18
N GLY A 132 15.14 -3.10 25.75
CA GLY A 132 16.51 -3.35 25.28
C GLY A 132 16.92 -4.82 25.38
N SER A 133 16.20 -5.61 26.19
CA SER A 133 16.32 -7.08 26.25
C SER A 133 15.40 -7.80 25.24
N ASN A 134 14.80 -7.08 24.29
CA ASN A 134 13.81 -7.56 23.31
C ASN A 134 12.48 -8.06 23.93
N GLN A 135 12.19 -7.80 25.20
CA GLN A 135 10.87 -8.08 25.77
C GLN A 135 9.81 -7.15 25.16
N HIS A 136 8.70 -7.70 24.69
CA HIS A 136 7.60 -6.91 24.11
C HIS A 136 6.46 -6.70 25.11
N PHE A 137 5.87 -5.51 25.08
CA PHE A 137 4.74 -5.11 25.90
C PHE A 137 3.68 -4.45 25.03
N LEU A 138 2.41 -4.78 25.26
CA LEU A 138 1.27 -4.14 24.60
C LEU A 138 0.45 -3.33 25.62
N GLY A 139 0.38 -2.02 25.44
CA GLY A 139 -0.45 -1.14 26.25
C GLY A 139 -1.89 -1.06 25.73
N ARG A 140 -2.89 -1.31 26.60
CA ARG A 140 -4.32 -1.15 26.28
C ARG A 140 -5.12 -0.72 27.52
N GLY A 141 -5.83 0.41 27.40
CA GLY A 141 -6.64 0.92 28.51
C GLY A 141 -5.79 1.22 29.74
N ASP A 142 -6.14 0.68 30.90
CA ASP A 142 -5.38 0.85 32.15
C ASP A 142 -4.33 -0.25 32.38
N THR A 143 -4.04 -1.09 31.37
CA THR A 143 -3.27 -2.32 31.52
C THR A 143 -2.14 -2.44 30.48
N VAL A 144 -1.00 -2.98 30.89
CA VAL A 144 0.12 -3.40 30.03
C VAL A 144 0.17 -4.92 30.01
N TYR A 145 0.26 -5.52 28.83
CA TYR A 145 0.43 -6.97 28.68
C TYR A 145 1.85 -7.28 28.23
N PRO A 146 2.65 -8.05 28.99
CA PRO A 146 3.85 -8.66 28.44
C PRO A 146 3.42 -9.69 27.40
N VAL A 147 4.01 -9.61 26.21
CA VAL A 147 3.60 -10.41 25.07
C VAL A 147 4.78 -10.96 24.29
N GLN A 148 4.52 -12.07 23.58
CA GLN A 148 5.46 -12.68 22.65
C GLN A 148 4.83 -12.69 21.24
N PRO A 149 5.54 -12.23 20.20
CA PRO A 149 5.06 -12.31 18.83
C PRO A 149 4.94 -13.77 18.41
N LEU A 150 3.82 -14.13 17.79
CA LEU A 150 3.57 -15.49 17.35
C LEU A 150 4.23 -15.76 15.98
N MET A 151 5.57 -15.82 15.96
CA MET A 151 6.42 -15.96 14.77
C MET A 151 6.31 -17.31 14.03
N SER A 152 5.51 -18.26 14.54
CA SER A 152 5.43 -19.63 13.97
C SER A 152 4.00 -20.12 13.72
N LYS A 153 3.00 -19.25 13.90
CA LYS A 153 1.58 -19.63 13.81
C LYS A 153 0.94 -19.11 12.51
N PRO A 154 0.38 -19.98 11.65
CA PRO A 154 -0.50 -19.56 10.56
C PRO A 154 -1.73 -18.82 11.12
N ALA A 155 -2.07 -17.62 10.62
CA ALA A 155 -3.28 -16.89 11.00
C ALA A 155 -4.59 -17.64 10.69
N SER A 156 -4.55 -18.77 9.95
CA SER A 156 -5.71 -19.65 9.81
C SER A 156 -6.12 -20.36 11.09
N LEU A 157 -5.30 -20.29 12.13
CA LEU A 157 -5.56 -20.88 13.44
C LEU A 157 -6.10 -19.87 14.46
N PHE A 158 -6.71 -18.77 13.99
CA PHE A 158 -7.32 -17.78 14.88
C PHE A 158 -8.81 -17.50 14.65
N PRO A 159 -9.68 -17.93 15.59
CA PRO A 159 -9.38 -18.87 16.68
C PRO A 159 -9.04 -20.25 16.10
N PRO A 160 -8.34 -21.16 16.83
CA PRO A 160 -8.27 -22.54 16.41
C PRO A 160 -9.70 -22.95 16.17
N ARG A 161 -10.03 -23.35 14.93
CA ARG A 161 -11.36 -23.87 14.66
C ARG A 161 -11.60 -24.88 15.75
N ARG A 162 -12.69 -24.68 16.51
CA ARG A 162 -13.18 -25.68 17.45
C ARG A 162 -12.91 -27.00 16.76
N LYS A 163 -12.17 -27.92 17.39
CA LYS A 163 -12.42 -29.32 17.08
C LYS A 163 -13.91 -29.45 17.39
N THR A 164 -14.76 -29.24 16.39
CA THR A 164 -16.07 -29.85 16.36
C THR A 164 -15.68 -31.31 16.35
N SER A 165 -15.53 -31.85 17.56
CA SER A 165 -15.55 -33.28 17.73
C SER A 165 -16.78 -33.73 16.94
N PRO A 166 -16.67 -34.73 16.06
CA PRO A 166 -17.83 -35.28 15.34
C PRO A 166 -18.98 -35.67 16.29
N LEU A 167 -18.72 -35.74 17.61
CA LEU A 167 -19.64 -36.06 18.69
C LEU A 167 -20.51 -34.88 19.18
N SER A 168 -20.33 -33.64 18.70
CA SER A 168 -21.09 -32.49 19.22
C SER A 168 -22.54 -32.36 18.73
N TYR A 169 -23.08 -33.35 18.01
CA TYR A 169 -24.47 -33.34 17.51
C TYR A 169 -25.36 -34.46 18.08
N THR A 170 -24.86 -35.30 18.97
CA THR A 170 -25.70 -36.24 19.72
C THR A 170 -26.30 -35.56 20.95
N TRP A 171 -27.60 -35.79 21.19
CA TRP A 171 -28.51 -35.15 22.16
C TRP A 171 -28.15 -35.25 23.67
N MET A 172 -26.87 -35.27 24.03
CA MET A 172 -26.40 -34.95 25.37
C MET A 172 -25.53 -33.69 25.28
N GLN A 173 -26.19 -32.53 25.19
CA GLN A 173 -25.56 -31.28 25.55
C GLN A 173 -25.32 -31.31 27.06
N ASP A 174 -24.10 -31.60 27.47
CA ASP A 174 -23.64 -31.17 28.79
C ASP A 174 -23.49 -29.63 28.74
N PRO A 175 -24.30 -28.85 29.48
CA PRO A 175 -24.30 -27.39 29.41
C PRO A 175 -22.97 -26.75 29.85
N ASN A 176 -22.05 -27.55 30.42
CA ASN A 176 -20.80 -27.08 30.99
C ASN A 176 -19.56 -27.24 30.07
N TYR A 177 -19.72 -27.70 28.83
CA TYR A 177 -18.62 -27.81 27.84
C TYR A 177 -18.16 -26.45 27.24
N GLY A 178 -18.16 -25.40 28.06
CA GLY A 178 -17.89 -24.01 27.66
C GLY A 178 -16.96 -23.21 28.56
N LEU A 179 -16.40 -23.80 29.62
CA LEU A 179 -15.39 -23.16 30.46
C LEU A 179 -14.02 -23.74 30.11
N VAL A 180 -13.20 -22.97 29.41
CA VAL A 180 -11.75 -23.23 29.36
C VAL A 180 -11.28 -23.11 30.80
N ASP A 181 -10.72 -24.16 31.38
CA ASP A 181 -10.10 -24.08 32.70
C ASP A 181 -9.05 -22.95 32.64
N GLU A 182 -9.24 -21.89 33.42
CA GLU A 182 -8.42 -20.66 33.32
C GLU A 182 -6.94 -20.95 33.56
N ARG A 183 -6.63 -22.06 34.24
CA ARG A 183 -5.27 -22.50 34.57
C ARG A 183 -4.46 -22.97 33.35
N ASP A 184 -5.12 -23.53 32.33
CA ASP A 184 -4.48 -24.08 31.11
C ASP A 184 -4.79 -23.22 29.86
N ALA A 185 -5.28 -22.00 30.08
CA ALA A 185 -5.74 -21.12 29.02
C ALA A 185 -4.60 -20.24 28.47
N VAL A 186 -4.32 -20.37 27.17
CA VAL A 186 -3.46 -19.43 26.45
C VAL A 186 -4.28 -18.19 26.10
N ARG A 187 -3.80 -17.03 26.53
CA ARG A 187 -4.41 -15.75 26.21
C ARG A 187 -3.61 -15.06 25.12
N GLU A 188 -4.32 -14.49 24.17
CA GLU A 188 -3.70 -13.82 23.05
C GLU A 188 -4.40 -12.51 22.71
N ILE A 189 -3.64 -11.56 22.19
CA ILE A 189 -4.14 -10.27 21.73
C ILE A 189 -4.01 -10.22 20.21
N VAL A 190 -5.14 -10.04 19.53
CA VAL A 190 -5.24 -10.00 18.08
C VAL A 190 -5.54 -8.57 17.63
N LEU A 191 -4.67 -8.04 16.78
CA LEU A 191 -4.85 -6.81 16.02
C LEU A 191 -5.51 -7.16 14.68
N LYS A 192 -6.81 -6.88 14.56
CA LYS A 192 -7.56 -7.04 13.31
C LYS A 192 -7.33 -5.87 12.39
N THR A 193 -6.67 -6.10 11.26
CA THR A 193 -6.34 -5.04 10.33
C THR A 193 -7.42 -4.88 9.25
N ASN A 194 -7.46 -3.71 8.62
CA ASN A 194 -8.36 -3.45 7.49
C ASN A 194 -7.72 -3.82 6.14
N PHE A 195 -6.53 -4.41 6.13
CA PHE A 195 -5.79 -4.71 4.91
C PHE A 195 -6.06 -6.12 4.43
N VAL A 196 -6.28 -6.26 3.12
CA VAL A 196 -6.34 -7.57 2.47
C VAL A 196 -4.96 -7.87 1.90
N VAL A 197 -4.38 -9.02 2.25
CA VAL A 197 -3.03 -9.42 1.83
C VAL A 197 -3.07 -10.74 1.05
N THR A 198 -2.11 -10.94 0.15
CA THR A 198 -1.83 -12.24 -0.49
C THR A 198 -0.42 -12.65 -0.09
N GLY A 199 -0.31 -13.69 0.70
CA GLY A 199 0.93 -14.19 1.27
C GLY A 199 0.62 -15.22 2.36
N PRO A 200 1.64 -15.86 2.97
CA PRO A 200 1.41 -16.78 4.06
C PRO A 200 0.66 -16.05 5.18
N ARG A 201 -0.32 -16.75 5.77
CA ARG A 201 -1.10 -16.26 6.91
C ARG A 201 -0.23 -16.06 8.17
N THR A 202 1.07 -16.35 8.14
CA THR A 202 1.97 -16.27 9.29
C THR A 202 2.23 -14.83 9.75
N ASN A 203 2.62 -14.63 11.01
CA ASN A 203 3.00 -13.32 11.55
C ASN A 203 4.45 -12.91 11.19
N ASP A 204 5.14 -13.67 10.33
CA ASP A 204 6.58 -13.58 10.01
C ASP A 204 7.02 -12.24 9.41
N VAL A 205 6.10 -11.31 9.26
CA VAL A 205 6.35 -10.02 8.64
C VAL A 205 5.92 -8.93 9.60
N VAL A 206 6.65 -8.88 10.69
CA VAL A 206 6.67 -7.75 11.59
C VAL A 206 8.12 -7.36 11.78
N ARG A 207 8.60 -6.37 11.03
CA ARG A 207 9.87 -5.71 11.38
C ARG A 207 9.58 -4.74 12.50
N PHE A 208 10.06 -5.06 13.69
CA PHE A 208 9.92 -4.19 14.85
C PHE A 208 10.93 -3.03 14.74
N GLN A 209 10.55 -1.90 14.11
CA GLN A 209 11.43 -0.72 14.04
C GLN A 209 11.34 0.10 15.33
N CYS A 210 12.50 0.40 15.92
CA CYS A 210 12.67 1.08 17.20
C CYS A 210 13.10 2.53 16.97
N ASN A 211 12.29 3.51 17.39
CA ASN A 211 12.73 4.89 17.52
C ASN A 211 13.15 5.13 18.98
N SER A 212 14.45 5.01 19.24
CA SER A 212 15.05 5.32 20.54
C SER A 212 14.88 6.81 20.81
N ILE A 213 14.09 7.17 21.82
CA ILE A 213 14.10 8.52 22.38
C ILE A 213 14.38 8.37 23.88
N ALA A 214 15.58 8.82 24.28
CA ALA A 214 16.02 9.11 25.64
C ALA A 214 16.16 7.89 26.59
N GLY A 215 17.38 7.34 26.68
CA GLY A 215 17.98 6.73 27.89
C GLY A 215 17.26 5.56 28.59
N SER A 216 16.13 5.12 28.05
CA SER A 216 15.31 4.03 28.58
C SER A 216 15.49 2.79 27.73
N ASP A 217 15.38 1.62 28.34
CA ASP A 217 15.41 0.37 27.60
C ASP A 217 14.17 0.19 26.70
N ILE A 218 13.08 0.93 26.89
CA ILE A 218 11.81 0.69 26.17
C ILE A 218 11.60 1.64 24.99
N SER A 219 11.28 1.10 23.80
CA SER A 219 11.02 1.82 22.54
C SER A 219 9.71 1.39 21.87
N ARG A 220 9.09 2.27 21.10
CA ARG A 220 7.84 1.97 20.36
C ARG A 220 8.13 1.26 19.05
N VAL A 221 7.22 0.37 18.65
CA VAL A 221 7.33 -0.37 17.39
C VAL A 221 6.26 -0.03 16.36
N LYS A 222 6.71 0.00 15.11
CA LYS A 222 5.96 0.06 13.85
C LYS A 222 5.81 -1.35 13.26
N LEU A 223 4.61 -1.72 12.83
CA LEU A 223 4.36 -2.99 12.15
C LEU A 223 4.44 -2.75 10.65
N ILE A 224 5.09 -3.62 9.87
CA ILE A 224 5.18 -3.48 8.40
C ILE A 224 4.58 -4.74 7.76
N THR A 225 3.54 -4.58 6.95
CA THR A 225 2.98 -5.67 6.13
C THR A 225 3.58 -5.67 4.72
N PRO A 226 4.07 -6.80 4.20
CA PRO A 226 4.88 -6.82 2.98
C PRO A 226 4.07 -6.85 1.69
N SER A 227 2.76 -7.10 1.73
CA SER A 227 1.98 -7.35 0.51
C SER A 227 0.49 -7.11 0.70
N VAL A 228 0.06 -5.86 0.63
CA VAL A 228 -1.37 -5.50 0.61
C VAL A 228 -1.93 -5.54 -0.82
N VAL A 229 -2.99 -6.32 -1.03
CA VAL A 229 -3.78 -6.34 -2.26
C VAL A 229 -4.69 -5.13 -2.28
N MET A 230 -4.21 -4.09 -2.94
CA MET A 230 -4.88 -2.80 -3.10
C MET A 230 -6.31 -2.94 -3.60
N SER A 231 -6.52 -3.70 -4.68
CA SER A 231 -7.82 -3.91 -5.31
C SER A 231 -8.89 -4.57 -4.43
N LYS A 232 -8.48 -5.25 -3.35
CA LYS A 232 -9.39 -5.91 -2.41
C LYS A 232 -9.45 -5.22 -1.04
N THR A 233 -8.57 -4.25 -0.81
CA THR A 233 -8.49 -3.55 0.45
C THR A 233 -9.50 -2.40 0.45
N LYS A 234 -10.50 -2.53 1.30
CA LYS A 234 -11.56 -1.53 1.43
C LYS A 234 -10.96 -0.19 1.90
N ASP A 235 -11.49 0.91 1.36
CA ASP A 235 -11.14 2.29 1.75
C ASP A 235 -9.67 2.67 1.52
N MET A 236 -8.96 1.92 0.66
CA MET A 236 -7.58 2.21 0.30
C MET A 236 -7.52 3.24 -0.83
N THR A 237 -7.31 4.50 -0.46
CA THR A 237 -7.12 5.62 -1.41
C THR A 237 -5.64 5.83 -1.75
N PRO A 238 -5.32 6.55 -2.85
CA PRO A 238 -3.95 6.97 -3.14
C PRO A 238 -3.25 7.69 -1.99
N MET A 239 -3.97 8.59 -1.32
CA MET A 239 -3.46 9.27 -0.13
C MET A 239 -3.19 8.29 1.00
N ARG A 240 -4.10 7.35 1.26
CA ARG A 240 -3.91 6.34 2.32
C ARG A 240 -2.67 5.49 2.06
N LEU A 241 -2.49 5.01 0.83
CA LEU A 241 -1.28 4.29 0.44
C LEU A 241 -0.02 5.12 0.66
N ALA A 242 -0.05 6.38 0.24
CA ALA A 242 1.10 7.27 0.40
C ALA A 242 1.49 7.47 1.86
N LEU A 243 0.49 7.68 2.72
CA LEU A 243 0.70 7.86 4.16
C LEU A 243 1.20 6.60 4.88
N LEU A 244 0.97 5.44 4.29
CA LEU A 244 1.32 4.13 4.84
C LEU A 244 2.49 3.47 4.10
N SER A 245 3.10 4.07 3.09
CA SER A 245 4.18 3.40 2.37
C SER A 245 5.54 3.94 2.84
N PRO A 246 6.44 3.08 3.36
CA PRO A 246 7.81 3.49 3.72
C PRO A 246 8.59 4.00 2.50
N HIS A 247 8.20 3.59 1.28
CA HIS A 247 8.81 4.11 0.06
C HIS A 247 8.43 5.57 -0.19
N ILE A 248 7.18 5.95 0.11
CA ILE A 248 6.68 7.30 -0.17
C ILE A 248 6.99 8.26 0.97
N LEU A 249 6.87 7.80 2.21
CA LEU A 249 7.21 8.54 3.42
C LEU A 249 8.36 7.83 4.15
N PRO A 250 9.61 7.98 3.67
CA PRO A 250 10.76 7.39 4.34
C PRO A 250 11.01 8.07 5.70
N ASP A 251 11.44 7.28 6.69
CA ASP A 251 11.63 7.76 8.06
C ASP A 251 12.83 8.74 8.20
N ASP A 252 13.75 8.79 7.23
CA ASP A 252 15.02 9.52 7.34
C ASP A 252 15.21 10.66 6.31
N SER A 253 14.25 10.90 5.39
CA SER A 253 14.40 11.95 4.37
C SER A 253 13.10 12.65 3.96
N GLU A 254 13.19 13.87 3.41
CA GLU A 254 12.01 14.65 3.01
C GLU A 254 11.32 14.00 1.83
N SER A 255 10.06 13.62 2.06
CA SER A 255 9.21 13.07 1.02
C SER A 255 8.87 14.16 -0.01
N VAL A 256 9.34 13.96 -1.25
CA VAL A 256 9.00 14.80 -2.39
C VAL A 256 7.49 14.83 -2.63
N PHE A 257 6.83 13.68 -2.49
CA PHE A 257 5.37 13.59 -2.62
C PHE A 257 4.67 14.47 -1.58
N PHE A 258 5.07 14.36 -0.31
CA PHE A 258 4.36 15.04 0.75
C PHE A 258 4.60 16.56 0.74
N ARG A 259 5.80 16.99 0.34
CA ARG A 259 6.12 18.39 0.05
C ARG A 259 5.18 18.97 -1.02
N ARG A 260 5.02 18.26 -2.15
CA ARG A 260 4.15 18.67 -3.25
C ARG A 260 2.66 18.61 -2.90
N TYR A 261 2.25 17.64 -2.10
CA TYR A 261 0.89 17.57 -1.57
C TYR A 261 0.54 18.81 -0.74
N VAL A 262 1.44 19.23 0.15
CA VAL A 262 1.26 20.45 0.94
C VAL A 262 1.23 21.70 0.05
N ALA A 263 2.09 21.76 -0.97
CA ALA A 263 2.07 22.85 -1.95
C ALA A 263 0.73 22.93 -2.69
N LEU A 264 0.20 21.79 -3.16
CA LEU A 264 -1.12 21.71 -3.80
C LEU A 264 -2.24 22.17 -2.87
N ALA A 265 -2.22 21.72 -1.61
CA ALA A 265 -3.21 22.10 -0.61
C ALA A 265 -3.21 23.62 -0.34
N ARG A 266 -2.02 24.23 -0.22
CA ARG A 266 -1.88 25.69 -0.07
C ARG A 266 -2.38 26.46 -1.29
N ALA A 267 -2.04 25.99 -2.49
CA ALA A 267 -2.50 26.63 -3.72
C ALA A 267 -4.02 26.60 -3.87
N ARG A 268 -4.65 25.46 -3.55
CA ARG A 268 -6.13 25.32 -3.51
C ARG A 268 -6.75 26.24 -2.46
N MET A 269 -6.12 26.37 -1.28
CA MET A 269 -6.59 27.26 -0.21
C MET A 269 -6.55 28.73 -0.63
N HIS A 270 -5.45 29.16 -1.26
CA HIS A 270 -5.34 30.52 -1.80
C HIS A 270 -6.40 30.81 -2.86
N TYR A 271 -6.68 29.85 -3.74
CA TYR A 271 -7.73 29.99 -4.76
C TYR A 271 -9.13 30.10 -4.15
N ASN A 272 -9.38 29.37 -3.06
CA ASN A 272 -10.64 29.41 -2.32
C ASN A 272 -10.72 30.58 -1.31
N GLY A 273 -10.00 31.69 -1.54
CA GLY A 273 -10.07 32.87 -0.68
C GLY A 273 -9.53 32.68 0.74
N GLY A 274 -8.72 31.64 0.96
CA GLY A 274 -8.19 31.26 2.27
C GLY A 274 -8.98 30.17 2.98
N ASP A 275 -10.08 29.67 2.41
CA ASP A 275 -10.85 28.58 2.99
C ASP A 275 -10.16 27.21 2.79
N ILE A 276 -10.35 26.32 3.76
CA ILE A 276 -9.84 24.94 3.68
C ILE A 276 -10.44 24.26 2.45
N PRO A 277 -9.62 23.75 1.51
CA PRO A 277 -10.10 23.05 0.34
C PRO A 277 -10.83 21.75 0.72
N TRP A 278 -11.90 21.44 -0.02
CA TRP A 278 -12.67 20.21 0.17
C TRP A 278 -11.77 18.97 0.09
N GLU A 279 -10.80 18.96 -0.82
CA GLU A 279 -9.90 17.81 -1.02
C GLU A 279 -8.98 17.56 0.18
N LEU A 280 -8.48 18.64 0.79
CA LEU A 280 -7.67 18.57 2.01
C LEU A 280 -8.52 18.10 3.19
N GLU A 281 -9.73 18.66 3.33
CA GLU A 281 -10.66 18.28 4.39
C GLU A 281 -11.07 16.81 4.27
N TRP A 282 -11.36 16.33 3.05
CA TRP A 282 -11.66 14.93 2.76
C TRP A 282 -10.50 14.01 3.19
N ASP A 283 -9.28 14.30 2.73
CA ASP A 283 -8.12 13.46 3.04
C ASP A 283 -7.87 13.37 4.55
N ILE A 284 -7.96 14.49 5.27
CA ILE A 284 -7.77 14.55 6.72
C ILE A 284 -8.89 13.81 7.46
N ARG A 285 -10.15 13.95 7.03
CA ARG A 285 -11.27 13.21 7.64
C ARG A 285 -11.15 11.70 7.38
N ALA A 286 -10.78 11.30 6.16
CA ALA A 286 -10.67 9.90 5.77
C ALA A 286 -9.43 9.20 6.36
N ASN A 287 -8.32 9.92 6.57
CA ASN A 287 -7.02 9.36 6.98
C ASN A 287 -6.46 10.01 8.25
N GLY A 288 -7.34 10.51 9.13
CA GLY A 288 -6.93 11.36 10.24
C GLY A 288 -5.95 10.70 11.22
N ARG A 289 -6.05 9.38 11.40
CA ARG A 289 -5.11 8.59 12.22
C ARG A 289 -3.71 8.57 11.61
N GLN A 290 -3.62 8.31 10.30
CA GLN A 290 -2.37 8.30 9.55
C GLN A 290 -1.70 9.68 9.58
N PHE A 291 -2.45 10.74 9.29
CA PHE A 291 -1.93 12.11 9.36
C PHE A 291 -1.42 12.45 10.76
N SER A 292 -2.20 12.14 11.80
CA SER A 292 -1.78 12.37 13.19
C SER A 292 -0.48 11.65 13.51
N ARG A 293 -0.33 10.40 13.03
CA ARG A 293 0.88 9.62 13.29
C ARG A 293 2.09 10.19 12.58
N VAL A 294 1.98 10.51 11.29
CA VAL A 294 3.05 11.17 10.52
C VAL A 294 3.47 12.48 11.19
N LEU A 295 2.51 13.28 11.67
CA LEU A 295 2.79 14.58 12.31
C LEU A 295 3.37 14.49 13.73
N VAL A 296 3.18 13.37 14.43
CA VAL A 296 3.61 13.19 15.84
C VAL A 296 4.88 12.34 15.95
N TYR A 297 4.96 11.25 15.21
CA TYR A 297 5.96 10.20 15.42
C TYR A 297 7.02 10.10 14.31
N ASN A 298 6.70 10.46 13.08
CA ASN A 298 7.67 10.50 11.98
C ASN A 298 8.39 11.86 11.99
N ARG A 299 9.09 12.17 13.09
CA ARG A 299 9.78 13.46 13.32
C ARG A 299 10.89 13.78 12.30
N VAL A 300 11.13 12.93 11.31
CA VAL A 300 11.87 13.20 10.07
C VAL A 300 10.91 12.83 8.92
N THR A 301 10.63 13.65 7.91
CA THR A 301 11.30 14.86 7.44
C THR A 301 10.27 15.76 6.71
N LEU A 302 9.22 16.17 7.41
CA LEU A 302 8.47 17.35 7.00
C LEU A 302 9.28 18.59 7.39
N SER A 303 9.46 19.54 6.47
CA SER A 303 9.89 20.87 6.91
C SER A 303 8.97 21.37 8.03
N ARG A 304 9.53 22.05 9.04
CA ARG A 304 8.76 22.54 10.20
C ARG A 304 7.54 23.36 9.77
N MET A 305 7.65 24.08 8.66
CA MET A 305 6.58 24.86 8.06
C MET A 305 5.47 23.96 7.49
N ASN A 306 5.81 22.90 6.76
CA ASN A 306 4.84 21.97 6.18
C ASN A 306 4.10 21.17 7.27
N ALA A 307 4.84 20.71 8.30
CA ALA A 307 4.24 20.08 9.48
C ALA A 307 3.30 21.02 10.23
N GLY A 308 3.70 22.28 10.43
CA GLY A 308 2.89 23.30 11.10
C GLY A 308 1.59 23.60 10.35
N PHE A 309 1.66 23.75 9.03
CA PHE A 309 0.49 23.95 8.17
C PHE A 309 -0.51 22.80 8.28
N LEU A 310 -0.05 21.55 8.12
CA LEU A 310 -0.93 20.38 8.20
C LEU A 310 -1.51 20.19 9.60
N ARG A 311 -0.70 20.37 10.65
CA ARG A 311 -1.17 20.26 12.03
C ARG A 311 -2.27 21.26 12.34
N GLY A 312 -2.08 22.53 11.99
CA GLY A 312 -3.08 23.57 12.22
C GLY A 312 -4.42 23.29 11.53
N ASN A 313 -4.37 22.86 10.27
CA ASN A 313 -5.58 22.49 9.51
C ASN A 313 -6.24 21.23 10.07
N ALA A 314 -5.47 20.19 10.40
CA ALA A 314 -6.00 18.96 10.97
C ALA A 314 -6.68 19.21 12.32
N GLU A 315 -6.06 19.99 13.21
CA GLU A 315 -6.66 20.38 14.50
C GLU A 315 -7.97 21.14 14.31
N PHE A 316 -8.03 22.06 13.33
CA PHE A 316 -9.25 22.80 13.01
C PHE A 316 -10.36 21.88 12.50
N ILE A 317 -10.06 21.00 11.55
CA ILE A 317 -11.03 20.04 10.98
C ILE A 317 -11.56 19.10 12.05
N PHE A 318 -10.69 18.52 12.88
CA PHE A 318 -11.10 17.58 13.92
C PHE A 318 -11.98 18.26 15.00
N LYS A 319 -11.69 19.51 15.36
CA LYS A 319 -12.54 20.28 16.29
C LYS A 319 -13.95 20.51 15.74
N ASN A 320 -14.08 20.71 14.43
CA ASN A 320 -15.35 21.03 13.78
C ASN A 320 -16.09 19.82 13.22
N THR A 321 -15.55 18.60 13.37
CA THR A 321 -16.12 17.39 12.76
C THR A 321 -17.51 17.05 13.32
N ALA A 322 -17.76 17.33 14.61
CA ALA A 322 -19.05 17.06 15.26
C ALA A 322 -20.14 18.09 14.93
N THR A 323 -19.76 19.29 14.50
CA THR A 323 -20.66 20.43 14.31
C THR A 323 -20.91 20.76 12.84
N ARG A 324 -20.07 20.27 11.91
CA ARG A 324 -20.18 20.50 10.47
C ARG A 324 -20.22 19.18 9.69
N PRO A 325 -21.40 18.78 9.17
CA PRO A 325 -21.49 17.63 8.28
C PRO A 325 -20.67 17.88 7.01
N PHE A 326 -19.98 16.85 6.53
CA PHE A 326 -19.13 16.90 5.34
C PHE A 326 -19.80 16.16 4.21
N GLU A 327 -20.10 16.85 3.12
CA GLU A 327 -20.70 16.25 1.94
C GLU A 327 -19.63 15.51 1.12
N CYS A 328 -19.89 14.23 0.88
CA CYS A 328 -19.05 13.37 0.06
C CYS A 328 -19.66 13.25 -1.34
N ASP A 329 -18.97 13.78 -2.34
CA ASP A 329 -19.32 13.63 -3.75
C ASP A 329 -18.40 12.59 -4.40
N ALA A 330 -18.97 11.49 -4.90
CA ALA A 330 -18.23 10.41 -5.52
C ALA A 330 -17.41 10.87 -6.75
N ALA A 331 -17.94 11.79 -7.56
CA ALA A 331 -17.24 12.29 -8.74
C ALA A 331 -16.02 13.14 -8.35
N ARG A 332 -16.14 13.97 -7.29
CA ARG A 332 -15.01 14.73 -6.75
C ARG A 332 -13.98 13.84 -6.08
N VAL A 333 -14.40 12.79 -5.35
CA VAL A 333 -13.49 11.80 -4.78
C VAL A 333 -12.70 11.08 -5.89
N GLU A 334 -13.37 10.70 -6.97
CA GLU A 334 -12.71 10.05 -8.10
C GLU A 334 -11.70 10.98 -8.78
N ARG A 335 -12.09 12.23 -9.08
CA ARG A 335 -11.19 13.23 -9.64
C ARG A 335 -9.98 13.48 -8.75
N HIS A 336 -10.19 13.72 -7.45
CA HIS A 336 -9.09 13.91 -6.49
C HIS A 336 -8.19 12.67 -6.38
N SER A 337 -8.76 11.46 -6.46
CA SER A 337 -7.96 10.23 -6.48
C SER A 337 -7.04 10.17 -7.71
N ARG A 338 -7.54 10.58 -8.89
CA ARG A 338 -6.73 10.70 -10.11
C ARG A 338 -5.63 11.75 -9.97
N ASP A 339 -5.94 12.91 -9.38
CA ASP A 339 -4.95 13.96 -9.09
C ASP A 339 -3.82 13.43 -8.19
N MET A 340 -4.18 12.68 -7.15
CA MET A 340 -3.20 12.09 -6.22
C MET A 340 -2.33 11.02 -6.88
N LEU A 341 -2.89 10.23 -7.80
CA LEU A 341 -2.11 9.27 -8.59
C LEU A 341 -1.11 9.96 -9.52
N ILE A 342 -1.51 11.04 -10.18
CA ILE A 342 -0.62 11.87 -11.02
C ILE A 342 0.48 12.49 -10.16
N LEU A 343 0.11 13.09 -9.02
CA LEU A 343 1.05 13.69 -8.08
C LEU A 343 2.09 12.67 -7.59
N LEU A 344 1.66 11.47 -7.22
CA LEU A 344 2.55 10.37 -6.83
C LEU A 344 3.45 9.94 -8.00
N GLY A 345 2.88 9.80 -9.20
CA GLY A 345 3.60 9.40 -10.40
C GLY A 345 4.67 10.41 -10.85
N LEU A 346 4.47 11.69 -10.54
CA LEU A 346 5.46 12.75 -10.76
C LEU A 346 6.44 12.92 -9.59
N SER A 347 6.18 12.30 -8.43
CA SER A 347 6.98 12.50 -7.20
C SER A 347 7.82 11.32 -6.78
N HIS A 348 7.47 10.11 -7.17
CA HIS A 348 8.15 8.89 -6.73
C HIS A 348 8.57 8.03 -7.91
N SER A 349 9.75 7.40 -7.80
CA SER A 349 10.40 6.63 -8.86
C SER A 349 10.12 5.12 -8.83
N GLY A 350 9.64 4.62 -7.70
CA GLY A 350 9.36 3.20 -7.47
C GLY A 350 8.40 2.60 -8.50
N GLU A 351 8.94 1.88 -9.47
CA GLU A 351 8.16 1.07 -10.42
C GLU A 351 7.36 -0.01 -9.72
N ALA A 352 7.83 -0.49 -8.56
CA ALA A 352 7.08 -1.41 -7.71
C ALA A 352 5.80 -0.79 -7.12
N ILE A 353 5.67 0.54 -7.14
CA ILE A 353 4.49 1.23 -6.61
C ILE A 353 3.36 1.26 -7.64
N PHE A 354 3.68 1.31 -8.94
CA PHE A 354 2.70 1.49 -10.01
C PHE A 354 2.59 0.25 -10.88
N LYS A 355 1.38 -0.04 -11.39
CA LYS A 355 1.23 -1.04 -12.46
C LYS A 355 1.89 -0.53 -13.74
N PRO A 356 2.48 -1.41 -14.55
CA PRO A 356 2.88 -1.07 -15.91
C PRO A 356 1.73 -0.39 -16.65
N ILE A 357 2.01 0.75 -17.25
CA ILE A 357 0.98 1.51 -17.94
C ILE A 357 0.48 0.75 -19.17
N THR A 358 -0.83 0.85 -19.43
CA THR A 358 -1.43 0.24 -20.63
C THR A 358 -1.02 1.02 -21.89
N LYS A 359 -1.24 0.42 -23.08
CA LYS A 359 -1.05 1.14 -24.36
C LYS A 359 -1.89 2.43 -24.42
N GLN A 360 -3.13 2.40 -23.91
CA GLN A 360 -4.02 3.57 -23.85
C GLN A 360 -3.49 4.63 -22.90
N SER A 361 -2.95 4.23 -21.74
CA SER A 361 -2.32 5.15 -20.79
C SER A 361 -1.06 5.79 -21.36
N ARG A 362 -0.21 5.02 -22.06
CA ARG A 362 1.01 5.55 -22.72
C ARG A 362 0.66 6.55 -23.82
N PHE A 363 -0.41 6.23 -24.55
CA PHE A 363 -0.95 7.09 -25.59
C PHE A 363 -1.43 8.43 -25.04
N TRP A 364 -2.22 8.41 -23.97
CA TRP A 364 -2.58 9.61 -23.22
C TRP A 364 -1.36 10.40 -22.76
N LEU A 365 -0.39 9.74 -22.09
CA LEU A 365 0.78 10.44 -21.56
C LEU A 365 1.55 11.21 -22.64
N VAL A 366 1.76 10.58 -23.80
CA VAL A 366 2.50 11.21 -24.91
C VAL A 366 1.68 12.30 -25.60
N SER A 367 0.38 12.10 -25.79
CA SER A 367 -0.51 13.15 -26.29
C SER A 367 -0.60 14.34 -25.34
N GLU A 368 -0.74 14.10 -24.04
CA GLU A 368 -0.74 15.12 -23.00
C GLU A 368 0.59 15.88 -22.99
N PHE A 369 1.72 15.17 -23.08
CA PHE A 369 3.05 15.78 -23.11
C PHE A 369 3.25 16.69 -24.33
N MET A 370 2.69 16.30 -25.48
CA MET A 370 2.81 17.09 -26.70
C MET A 370 1.87 18.26 -26.75
N HIS A 371 0.70 18.21 -26.11
CA HIS A 371 -0.33 19.22 -26.33
C HIS A 371 -0.69 20.04 -25.08
N SER A 372 -0.35 19.58 -23.88
CA SER A 372 -0.54 20.34 -22.65
C SER A 372 0.78 20.95 -22.24
N ARG A 373 0.93 22.27 -22.46
CA ARG A 373 2.15 22.99 -22.08
C ARG A 373 2.44 22.85 -20.59
N GLN A 374 1.41 22.95 -19.75
CA GLN A 374 1.53 22.78 -18.31
C GLN A 374 2.01 21.38 -17.92
N PHE A 375 1.49 20.33 -18.58
CA PHE A 375 1.97 18.97 -18.34
C PHE A 375 3.42 18.80 -18.79
N GLN A 376 3.76 19.31 -19.97
CA GLN A 376 5.12 19.28 -20.50
C GLN A 376 6.10 19.96 -19.52
N ASP A 377 5.77 21.16 -19.06
CA ASP A 377 6.58 21.92 -18.09
C ASP A 377 6.72 21.16 -16.76
N ALA A 378 5.61 20.62 -16.22
CA ALA A 378 5.60 19.87 -14.98
C ALA A 378 6.49 18.61 -15.05
N VAL A 379 6.37 17.85 -16.14
CA VAL A 379 7.12 16.60 -16.36
C VAL A 379 8.61 16.86 -16.59
N VAL A 380 8.96 17.82 -17.46
CA VAL A 380 10.37 18.19 -17.72
C VAL A 380 11.02 18.71 -16.45
N SER A 381 10.36 19.62 -15.73
CA SER A 381 10.89 20.17 -14.48
C SER A 381 11.03 19.11 -13.39
N ALA A 382 10.06 18.20 -13.25
CA ALA A 382 10.15 17.08 -12.30
C ALA A 382 11.35 16.17 -12.58
N ALA A 383 11.59 15.84 -13.85
CA ALA A 383 12.74 15.04 -14.26
C ALA A 383 14.06 15.79 -14.00
N MET A 384 14.12 17.08 -14.36
CA MET A 384 15.32 17.91 -14.18
C MET A 384 15.68 18.05 -12.70
N ALA A 385 14.70 18.32 -11.83
CA ALA A 385 14.91 18.39 -10.39
C ALA A 385 15.34 17.05 -9.79
N SER A 386 14.80 15.94 -10.28
CA SER A 386 15.17 14.59 -9.84
C SER A 386 16.62 14.22 -10.21
N VAL A 387 17.05 14.51 -11.44
CA VAL A 387 18.46 14.30 -11.86
C VAL A 387 19.39 15.13 -11.03
N THR A 388 19.07 16.41 -10.89
CA THR A 388 19.88 17.37 -10.13
C THR A 388 20.08 16.89 -8.70
N ASN A 389 19.00 16.55 -8.01
CA ASN A 389 19.05 16.02 -6.64
C ASN A 389 19.76 14.66 -6.54
N SER A 390 19.65 13.79 -7.55
CA SER A 390 20.38 12.51 -7.55
C SER A 390 21.90 12.74 -7.61
N ILE A 391 22.34 13.62 -8.51
CA ILE A 391 23.76 13.95 -8.66
C ILE A 391 24.28 14.72 -7.44
N ASP A 392 23.52 15.69 -6.93
CA ASP A 392 23.88 16.44 -5.71
C ASP A 392 24.01 15.52 -4.47
N ARG A 393 23.30 14.39 -4.46
CA ARG A 393 23.41 13.33 -3.42
C ARG A 393 24.55 12.34 -3.70
N GLY A 394 25.34 12.55 -4.74
CA GLY A 394 26.50 11.73 -5.08
C GLY A 394 26.20 10.49 -5.93
N LEU A 395 25.01 10.38 -6.54
CA LEU A 395 24.78 9.35 -7.57
C LEU A 395 25.50 9.75 -8.86
N THR A 396 26.43 8.93 -9.32
CA THR A 396 27.25 9.20 -10.52
C THR A 396 26.89 8.32 -11.71
N SER A 397 26.22 7.18 -11.49
CA SER A 397 25.86 6.25 -12.57
C SER A 397 24.57 6.65 -13.29
N LYS A 398 24.60 6.60 -14.63
CA LYS A 398 23.43 6.90 -15.49
C LYS A 398 22.24 6.03 -15.10
N ALA A 399 22.44 4.72 -14.97
CA ALA A 399 21.36 3.78 -14.67
C ALA A 399 20.69 4.08 -13.31
N ALA A 400 21.49 4.45 -12.30
CA ALA A 400 20.98 4.79 -10.98
C ALA A 400 20.18 6.11 -10.97
N ILE A 401 20.67 7.12 -11.69
CA ILE A 401 20.00 8.42 -11.85
C ILE A 401 18.68 8.27 -12.61
N LEU A 402 18.67 7.55 -13.74
CA LEU A 402 17.44 7.30 -14.51
C LEU A 402 16.44 6.47 -13.70
N LYS A 403 16.91 5.47 -12.93
CA LYS A 403 16.04 4.70 -12.04
C LYS A 403 15.38 5.56 -10.97
N ALA A 404 16.07 6.60 -10.50
CA ALA A 404 15.58 7.54 -9.49
C ALA A 404 14.58 8.59 -10.03
N MET A 405 14.38 8.67 -11.35
CA MET A 405 13.40 9.58 -11.95
C MET A 405 11.96 9.20 -11.64
N PRO A 406 11.03 10.19 -11.60
CA PRO A 406 9.63 9.92 -11.32
C PRO A 406 8.99 8.93 -12.30
N TYR A 407 8.08 8.11 -11.79
CA TYR A 407 7.46 7.02 -12.55
C TYR A 407 6.90 7.47 -13.89
N LEU A 408 6.12 8.55 -13.93
CA LEU A 408 5.50 9.06 -15.17
C LEU A 408 6.52 9.61 -16.16
N CYS A 409 7.62 10.20 -15.69
CA CYS A 409 8.70 10.67 -16.57
C CYS A 409 9.33 9.48 -17.32
N LYS A 410 9.57 8.37 -16.62
CA LYS A 410 10.13 7.15 -17.21
C LYS A 410 9.24 6.47 -18.24
N GLN A 411 7.95 6.80 -18.27
CA GLN A 411 7.02 6.24 -19.24
C GLN A 411 7.02 6.97 -20.59
N ILE A 412 7.66 8.15 -20.66
CA ILE A 412 7.73 8.98 -21.86
C ILE A 412 9.09 8.72 -22.54
N PRO A 413 9.12 8.15 -23.76
CA PRO A 413 10.36 7.76 -24.44
C PRO A 413 11.30 8.94 -24.66
N GLY A 414 12.59 8.77 -24.41
CA GLY A 414 13.63 9.78 -24.67
C GLY A 414 13.63 11.00 -23.73
N LEU A 415 12.59 11.18 -22.91
CA LEU A 415 12.50 12.30 -21.96
C LEU A 415 13.63 12.25 -20.93
N CYS A 416 13.84 11.07 -20.33
CA CYS A 416 14.74 10.90 -19.20
C CYS A 416 16.20 11.05 -19.65
N GLU A 417 16.56 10.47 -20.78
CA GLU A 417 17.87 10.54 -21.40
C GLU A 417 18.18 11.98 -21.85
N ALA A 418 17.20 12.68 -22.43
CA ALA A 418 17.34 14.08 -22.84
C ALA A 418 17.62 14.98 -21.63
N VAL A 419 16.81 14.85 -20.58
CA VAL A 419 16.96 15.63 -19.35
C VAL A 419 18.30 15.34 -18.67
N TYR A 420 18.70 14.08 -18.58
CA TYR A 420 20.00 13.70 -18.03
C TYR A 420 21.15 14.38 -18.78
N THR A 421 21.14 14.32 -20.11
CA THR A 421 22.19 14.91 -20.96
C THR A 421 22.24 16.42 -20.80
N ILE A 422 21.09 17.08 -20.82
CA ILE A 422 20.98 18.54 -20.65
C ILE A 422 21.51 18.97 -19.27
N ILE A 423 21.11 18.32 -18.18
CA ILE A 423 21.56 18.68 -16.82
C ILE A 423 23.05 18.40 -16.63
N ARG A 424 23.53 17.26 -17.13
CA ARG A 424 24.95 16.89 -17.07
C ARG A 424 25.84 17.93 -17.75
N ALA A 425 25.44 18.40 -18.93
CA ALA A 425 26.15 19.45 -19.64
C ALA A 425 26.00 20.83 -18.95
N ALA A 426 24.76 21.20 -18.60
CA ALA A 426 24.44 22.53 -18.06
C ALA A 426 25.05 22.81 -16.68
N LYS A 427 24.94 21.84 -15.76
CA LYS A 427 25.25 22.07 -14.34
C LYS A 427 26.60 21.47 -13.92
N TYR A 428 27.03 20.40 -14.57
CA TYR A 428 28.18 19.61 -14.13
C TYR A 428 29.32 19.56 -15.16
N ASN A 429 29.24 20.34 -16.25
CA ASN A 429 30.24 20.42 -17.32
C ASN A 429 30.71 19.03 -17.80
N ASN A 430 29.79 18.07 -17.87
CA ASN A 430 30.05 16.66 -18.24
C ASN A 430 31.02 15.87 -17.32
N GLY A 431 31.54 16.45 -16.24
CA GLY A 431 32.64 15.87 -15.45
C GLY A 431 32.25 14.95 -14.30
N VAL A 432 31.02 15.03 -13.78
CA VAL A 432 30.62 14.36 -12.51
C VAL A 432 29.94 13.00 -12.73
N CYS A 433 29.36 12.78 -13.91
CA CYS A 433 28.49 11.62 -14.18
C CYS A 433 28.96 10.81 -15.38
N GLU A 434 28.65 9.51 -15.39
CA GLU A 434 28.96 8.59 -16.50
C GLU A 434 28.51 9.16 -17.85
N GLU A 435 29.31 8.91 -18.89
CA GLU A 435 28.87 9.19 -20.25
C GLU A 435 27.64 8.35 -20.59
N GLY A 436 26.65 9.02 -21.17
CA GLY A 436 25.40 8.41 -21.55
C GLY A 436 25.01 8.95 -22.90
N GLU A 437 25.21 8.15 -23.93
CA GLU A 437 24.77 8.46 -25.29
C GLU A 437 23.24 8.51 -25.30
N LEU A 438 22.69 9.70 -25.57
CA LEU A 438 21.51 9.78 -26.41
C LEU A 438 21.91 9.22 -27.77
N ASP A 439 21.01 8.52 -28.44
CA ASP A 439 21.23 8.11 -29.83
C ASP A 439 21.65 9.34 -30.66
N ALA A 440 22.55 9.14 -31.64
CA ALA A 440 23.16 10.22 -32.42
C ALA A 440 22.12 11.22 -32.95
N LEU A 441 20.99 10.72 -33.48
CA LEU A 441 19.85 11.51 -33.95
C LEU A 441 19.22 12.39 -32.86
N ALA A 442 19.03 11.85 -31.65
CA ALA A 442 18.44 12.57 -30.53
C ALA A 442 19.43 13.62 -29.97
N LEU A 443 20.71 13.26 -29.87
CA LEU A 443 21.76 14.18 -29.43
C LEU A 443 21.95 15.34 -30.42
N TYR A 444 21.94 15.05 -31.72
CA TYR A 444 21.96 16.05 -32.79
C TYR A 444 20.77 17.01 -32.68
N SER A 445 19.56 16.46 -32.55
CA SER A 445 18.33 17.24 -32.42
C SER A 445 18.33 18.15 -31.18
N VAL A 446 18.73 17.62 -30.01
CA VAL A 446 18.84 18.38 -28.76
C VAL A 446 19.92 19.47 -28.88
N SER A 447 21.08 19.12 -29.44
CA SER A 447 22.21 20.05 -29.60
C SER A 447 21.85 21.19 -30.54
N ASN A 448 21.22 20.94 -31.68
CA ASN A 448 20.81 21.99 -32.62
C ASN A 448 19.82 22.98 -32.02
N VAL A 449 18.94 22.53 -31.13
CA VAL A 449 17.99 23.42 -30.45
C VAL A 449 18.71 24.30 -29.42
N LEU A 450 19.66 23.74 -28.67
CA LEU A 450 20.30 24.37 -27.51
C LEU A 450 21.62 25.10 -27.83
N ARG A 451 22.22 24.87 -29.00
CA ARG A 451 23.41 25.60 -29.52
C ARG A 451 23.08 26.96 -30.13
N GLY A 452 21.87 27.50 -29.89
CA GLY A 452 21.38 28.74 -30.49
C GLY A 452 22.26 29.98 -30.21
N ARG A 453 22.16 30.99 -31.09
CA ARG A 453 23.06 32.16 -31.24
C ARG A 453 23.25 33.08 -30.01
N ASP A 454 22.49 32.90 -28.93
CA ASP A 454 22.63 33.68 -27.70
C ASP A 454 23.70 33.07 -26.79
N LYS A 455 24.84 33.75 -26.67
CA LYS A 455 26.01 33.30 -25.89
C LYS A 455 25.69 32.98 -24.43
N ASP A 456 24.64 33.58 -23.87
CA ASP A 456 24.27 33.43 -22.45
C ASP A 456 23.48 32.13 -22.16
N CYS A 457 23.04 31.42 -23.20
CA CYS A 457 22.21 30.20 -23.08
C CYS A 457 22.80 28.97 -23.82
N ALA A 458 23.94 29.11 -24.50
CA ALA A 458 24.53 28.04 -25.28
C ALA A 458 25.09 26.94 -24.37
N LEU A 459 24.54 25.74 -24.49
CA LEU A 459 25.02 24.55 -23.77
C LEU A 459 26.11 23.84 -24.57
N ASP A 460 27.23 23.54 -23.92
CA ASP A 460 28.30 22.74 -24.50
C ASP A 460 27.95 21.24 -24.46
N LEU A 461 27.08 20.86 -25.39
CA LEU A 461 26.70 19.48 -25.63
C LEU A 461 27.70 18.83 -26.62
N PRO A 462 28.01 17.53 -26.48
CA PRO A 462 28.87 16.82 -27.43
C PRO A 462 28.36 17.01 -28.87
N GLY A 463 29.28 17.33 -29.78
CA GLY A 463 28.94 17.49 -31.20
C GLY A 463 28.68 16.16 -31.86
N VAL A 464 27.56 16.08 -32.57
CA VAL A 464 27.27 15.00 -33.51
C VAL A 464 27.11 15.66 -34.87
N ASP A 465 27.84 15.16 -35.86
CA ASP A 465 27.73 15.63 -37.24
C ASP A 465 26.43 15.14 -37.85
N GLU A 466 25.84 15.93 -38.76
CA GLU A 466 24.57 15.61 -39.41
C GLU A 466 24.61 14.25 -40.14
N GLU A 467 25.72 13.97 -40.83
CA GLU A 467 25.93 12.69 -41.54
C GLU A 467 25.89 11.48 -40.60
N HIS A 468 26.43 11.63 -39.38
CA HIS A 468 26.40 10.57 -38.38
C HIS A 468 25.05 10.48 -37.66
N ALA A 469 24.37 11.62 -37.46
CA ALA A 469 23.04 11.67 -36.84
C ALA A 469 21.98 10.92 -37.66
N PHE A 470 22.07 10.99 -38.98
CA PHE A 470 21.14 10.36 -39.93
C PHE A 470 21.71 9.09 -40.58
N GLU A 471 22.80 8.54 -40.02
CA GLU A 471 23.44 7.34 -40.57
C GLU A 471 22.43 6.19 -40.66
N GLY A 472 22.30 5.61 -41.87
CA GLY A 472 21.37 4.51 -42.14
C GLY A 472 19.94 4.93 -42.49
N MET A 473 19.61 6.23 -42.49
CA MET A 473 18.33 6.75 -42.97
C MET A 473 18.40 7.18 -44.45
N SER A 474 17.36 6.88 -45.22
CA SER A 474 17.18 7.45 -46.56
C SER A 474 16.66 8.89 -46.49
N ASP A 475 16.90 9.71 -47.53
CA ASP A 475 16.40 11.09 -47.63
C ASP A 475 14.89 11.19 -47.33
N ARG A 476 14.12 10.21 -47.81
CA ARG A 476 12.67 10.15 -47.58
C ARG A 476 12.31 9.87 -46.12
N GLU A 477 13.12 9.09 -45.41
CA GLU A 477 12.93 8.83 -43.98
C GLU A 477 13.30 10.06 -43.16
N ILE A 478 14.35 10.78 -43.55
CA ILE A 478 14.75 12.05 -42.95
C ILE A 478 13.62 13.08 -43.11
N GLU A 479 13.09 13.27 -44.34
CA GLU A 479 11.97 14.18 -44.60
C GLU A 479 10.72 13.84 -43.77
N ARG A 480 10.40 12.55 -43.61
CA ARG A 480 9.26 12.09 -42.80
C ARG A 480 9.49 12.37 -41.32
N PHE A 481 10.69 12.08 -40.82
CA PHE A 481 11.09 12.35 -39.45
C PHE A 481 10.96 13.85 -39.15
N ASP A 482 11.53 14.70 -40.00
CA ASP A 482 11.48 16.15 -39.84
C ASP A 482 10.05 16.69 -39.89
N ALA A 483 9.22 16.21 -40.84
CA ALA A 483 7.82 16.61 -40.92
C ALA A 483 7.02 16.22 -39.66
N LEU A 484 7.27 15.03 -39.10
CA LEU A 484 6.61 14.56 -37.89
C LEU A 484 7.10 15.32 -36.64
N LYS A 485 8.42 15.52 -36.53
CA LYS A 485 9.08 16.33 -35.49
C LYS A 485 8.50 17.75 -35.45
N ASP A 486 8.40 18.41 -36.60
CA ASP A 486 7.85 19.75 -36.70
C ASP A 486 6.34 19.78 -36.41
N SER A 487 5.60 18.75 -36.81
CA SER A 487 4.19 18.62 -36.46
C SER A 487 3.99 18.49 -34.96
N ALA A 488 4.84 17.73 -34.28
CA ALA A 488 4.80 17.57 -32.82
C ALA A 488 5.17 18.88 -32.11
N LEU A 489 6.16 19.63 -32.62
CA LEU A 489 6.51 20.93 -32.07
C LEU A 489 5.37 21.93 -32.22
N ARG A 490 4.77 22.03 -33.41
CA ARG A 490 3.60 22.89 -33.64
C ARG A 490 2.47 22.55 -32.68
N ALA A 491 2.18 21.27 -32.48
CA ALA A 491 1.19 20.78 -31.53
C ALA A 491 1.45 21.28 -30.09
N SER A 492 2.71 21.37 -29.66
CA SER A 492 3.10 21.85 -28.32
C SER A 492 2.96 23.35 -28.10
N HIS A 493 2.79 24.12 -29.17
CA HIS A 493 2.62 25.57 -29.13
C HIS A 493 1.17 26.03 -29.38
N VAL A 494 0.24 25.11 -29.64
CA VAL A 494 -1.18 25.47 -29.79
C VAL A 494 -1.74 25.90 -28.45
N LEU A 495 -2.00 27.19 -28.28
CA LEU A 495 -2.75 27.74 -27.14
C LEU A 495 -4.20 27.26 -27.26
N HIS A 496 -4.68 26.51 -26.27
CA HIS A 496 -6.05 25.98 -26.24
C HIS A 496 -7.04 27.11 -25.97
N GLY A 497 -7.58 27.67 -27.06
CA GLY A 497 -8.63 28.68 -27.05
C GLY A 497 -9.96 28.17 -27.59
N ASP A 498 -10.00 27.51 -28.75
CA ASP A 498 -11.30 27.29 -29.45
C ASP A 498 -11.40 26.03 -30.34
N ASN A 499 -10.40 25.14 -30.40
CA ASN A 499 -10.44 23.93 -31.23
C ASN A 499 -10.03 22.67 -30.45
N ASN A 500 -10.95 22.21 -29.59
CA ASN A 500 -10.84 21.01 -28.75
C ASN A 500 -10.95 19.70 -29.56
N ASN A 501 -10.16 19.51 -30.63
CA ASN A 501 -10.18 18.22 -31.34
C ASN A 501 -9.28 17.20 -30.65
N VAL A 502 -9.80 16.62 -29.57
CA VAL A 502 -9.16 15.54 -28.81
C VAL A 502 -8.72 14.38 -29.72
N ASP A 503 -9.50 14.05 -30.75
CA ASP A 503 -9.15 12.97 -31.69
C ASP A 503 -7.87 13.28 -32.49
N ASP A 504 -7.66 14.53 -32.90
CA ASP A 504 -6.46 14.91 -33.66
C ASP A 504 -5.21 14.97 -32.78
N MET A 505 -5.37 15.38 -31.53
CA MET A 505 -4.29 15.36 -30.53
C MET A 505 -3.85 13.91 -30.25
N TYR A 506 -4.83 13.02 -30.15
CA TYR A 506 -4.59 11.59 -30.09
C TYR A 506 -3.96 11.05 -31.37
N LYS A 507 -4.45 11.39 -32.57
CA LYS A 507 -3.81 10.94 -33.82
C LYS A 507 -2.33 11.33 -33.89
N THR A 508 -1.98 12.54 -33.46
CA THR A 508 -0.59 13.02 -33.40
C THR A 508 0.24 12.22 -32.41
N GLY A 509 -0.27 12.02 -31.18
CA GLY A 509 0.27 11.09 -30.18
C GLY A 509 0.62 9.71 -30.74
N ARG A 510 -0.27 9.20 -31.58
CA ARG A 510 -0.20 7.81 -32.08
C ARG A 510 0.85 7.69 -33.15
N ARG A 511 0.94 8.72 -34.01
CA ARG A 511 1.94 8.79 -35.08
C ARG A 511 3.34 8.83 -34.46
N VAL A 512 3.56 9.70 -33.47
CA VAL A 512 4.85 9.76 -32.77
C VAL A 512 5.17 8.44 -32.08
N LEU A 513 4.25 7.86 -31.31
CA LEU A 513 4.51 6.57 -30.62
C LEU A 513 4.72 5.36 -31.56
N ARG A 514 4.28 5.44 -32.82
CA ARG A 514 4.49 4.39 -33.83
C ARG A 514 5.77 4.59 -34.63
N ASP A 515 6.38 5.76 -34.54
CA ASP A 515 7.64 6.06 -35.20
C ASP A 515 8.79 5.40 -34.43
N GLU A 516 9.73 4.80 -35.16
CA GLU A 516 10.90 4.15 -34.57
C GLU A 516 11.81 5.16 -33.87
N ASN A 517 11.82 6.42 -34.33
CA ASN A 517 12.60 7.53 -33.79
C ASN A 517 11.82 8.37 -32.78
N CYS A 518 10.76 7.82 -32.16
CA CYS A 518 9.90 8.56 -31.23
C CYS A 518 10.68 9.21 -30.07
N SER A 519 11.70 8.53 -29.54
CA SER A 519 12.56 9.06 -28.47
C SER A 519 13.31 10.32 -28.90
N ALA A 520 13.78 10.40 -30.15
CA ALA A 520 14.46 11.57 -30.69
C ALA A 520 13.50 12.76 -30.88
N ILE A 521 12.27 12.50 -31.34
CA ILE A 521 11.22 13.53 -31.45
C ILE A 521 10.87 14.10 -30.07
N ILE A 522 10.69 13.23 -29.07
CA ILE A 522 10.39 13.69 -27.70
C ILE A 522 11.58 14.45 -27.11
N ALA A 523 12.83 13.97 -27.30
CA ALA A 523 14.03 14.68 -26.85
C ALA A 523 14.13 16.09 -27.47
N TYR A 524 13.79 16.23 -28.74
CA TYR A 524 13.69 17.53 -29.41
C TYR A 524 12.66 18.45 -28.75
N LEU A 525 11.47 17.95 -28.41
CA LEU A 525 10.45 18.73 -27.69
C LEU A 525 10.92 19.16 -26.29
N VAL A 526 11.62 18.28 -25.58
CA VAL A 526 12.23 18.59 -24.27
C VAL A 526 13.23 19.74 -24.41
N ALA A 527 14.11 19.68 -25.41
CA ALA A 527 15.10 20.74 -25.66
C ALA A 527 14.41 22.08 -25.97
N HIS A 528 13.35 22.07 -26.78
CA HIS A 528 12.55 23.27 -27.06
C HIS A 528 11.86 23.82 -25.82
N ASN A 529 11.31 22.94 -24.97
CA ASN A 529 10.71 23.32 -23.71
C ASN A 529 11.70 24.04 -22.79
N VAL A 530 12.87 23.42 -22.58
CA VAL A 530 13.97 23.95 -21.77
C VAL A 530 14.45 25.29 -22.32
N ARG A 531 14.68 25.39 -23.63
CA ARG A 531 15.10 26.63 -24.28
C ARG A 531 14.06 27.74 -24.10
N SER A 532 12.79 27.45 -24.35
CA SER A 532 11.70 28.43 -24.23
C SER A 532 11.62 28.97 -22.80
N ASN A 533 11.57 28.09 -21.80
CA ASN A 533 11.45 28.50 -20.40
C ASN A 533 12.73 29.16 -19.86
N GLY A 534 13.91 28.71 -20.29
CA GLY A 534 15.19 29.31 -19.93
C GLY A 534 15.36 30.75 -20.44
N MET A 535 14.80 31.07 -21.62
CA MET A 535 14.83 32.42 -22.18
C MET A 535 13.82 33.38 -21.52
N HIS A 536 12.66 32.90 -21.05
CA HIS A 536 11.65 33.75 -20.40
C HIS A 536 11.99 34.12 -18.95
N ALA A 537 12.80 33.31 -18.26
CA ALA A 537 13.08 33.45 -16.82
C ALA A 537 14.37 34.22 -16.49
N GLY A 538 15.16 34.67 -17.48
CA GLY A 538 16.34 35.51 -17.27
C GLY A 538 17.55 34.86 -16.57
N GLY A 539 17.47 33.63 -16.07
CA GLY A 539 18.61 32.92 -15.47
C GLY A 539 18.90 31.54 -16.07
N GLY A 540 18.63 31.37 -17.36
CA GLY A 540 19.07 30.22 -18.15
C GLY A 540 18.41 28.89 -17.76
N VAL A 541 19.02 27.79 -18.20
CA VAL A 541 18.54 26.39 -18.00
C VAL A 541 18.42 26.01 -16.52
N PHE A 542 19.03 26.81 -15.63
CA PHE A 542 19.13 26.57 -14.19
C PHE A 542 17.84 26.77 -13.40
N HIS A 543 16.82 27.43 -13.94
CA HIS A 543 15.57 27.66 -13.20
C HIS A 543 14.67 26.42 -13.12
N LEU A 544 14.58 25.63 -14.20
CA LEU A 544 13.62 24.53 -14.28
C LEU A 544 13.92 23.33 -13.38
N HIS A 545 15.15 23.20 -12.88
CA HIS A 545 15.53 22.06 -12.03
C HIS A 545 15.39 22.34 -10.53
N THR A 546 14.94 23.53 -10.12
CA THR A 546 14.76 23.81 -8.68
C THR A 546 13.52 23.11 -8.14
N HIS A 547 13.63 22.64 -6.91
CA HIS A 547 12.57 21.92 -6.22
C HIS A 547 11.30 22.75 -6.04
N ASP A 548 11.40 24.07 -5.89
CA ASP A 548 10.23 24.95 -5.72
C ASP A 548 9.52 25.22 -7.05
N ILE A 549 10.26 25.45 -8.14
CA ILE A 549 9.69 25.65 -9.47
C ILE A 549 8.99 24.37 -9.94
N SER A 550 9.63 23.21 -9.75
CA SER A 550 9.03 21.92 -10.08
C SER A 550 7.71 21.68 -9.35
N ASP A 551 7.65 22.03 -8.07
CA ASP A 551 6.44 21.87 -7.28
C ASP A 551 5.31 22.78 -7.79
N THR A 552 5.61 24.04 -8.09
CA THR A 552 4.64 25.00 -8.65
C THR A 552 4.08 24.52 -9.99
N LEU A 553 4.94 24.11 -10.93
CA LEU A 553 4.50 23.66 -12.26
C LEU A 553 3.61 22.41 -12.18
N ILE A 554 3.93 21.47 -11.28
CA ILE A 554 3.09 20.28 -11.05
C ILE A 554 1.74 20.68 -10.43
N VAL A 555 1.76 21.59 -9.46
CA VAL A 555 0.53 22.10 -8.83
C VAL A 555 -0.37 22.79 -9.85
N ASP A 556 0.21 23.62 -10.72
CA ASP A 556 -0.51 24.33 -11.77
C ASP A 556 -1.14 23.36 -12.77
N TYR A 557 -0.40 22.32 -13.19
CA TYR A 557 -0.96 21.28 -14.04
C TYR A 557 -2.11 20.50 -13.39
N ILE A 558 -1.96 20.09 -12.12
CA ILE A 558 -3.02 19.33 -11.43
C ILE A 558 -4.29 20.19 -11.27
N ARG A 559 -4.12 21.50 -11.03
CA ARG A 559 -5.24 22.43 -10.91
C ARG A 559 -5.89 22.79 -12.25
N ALA A 560 -5.19 22.58 -13.36
CA ALA A 560 -5.73 22.84 -14.68
C ALA A 560 -6.74 21.76 -15.09
N ASP A 561 -7.84 22.20 -15.70
CA ASP A 561 -8.81 21.32 -16.34
C ASP A 561 -8.25 20.88 -17.70
N SER A 562 -7.68 19.68 -17.77
CA SER A 562 -7.19 19.10 -19.02
C SER A 562 -8.26 18.23 -19.67
N VAL A 563 -8.80 18.72 -20.80
CA VAL A 563 -9.77 17.99 -21.62
C VAL A 563 -9.20 16.66 -22.11
N LEU A 564 -7.91 16.63 -22.44
CA LEU A 564 -7.21 15.41 -22.84
C LEU A 564 -7.16 14.38 -21.71
N ARG A 565 -6.76 14.82 -20.52
CA ARG A 565 -6.71 13.99 -19.32
C ARG A 565 -8.07 13.40 -19.00
N ASP A 566 -9.10 14.23 -18.96
CA ASP A 566 -10.44 13.79 -18.57
C ASP A 566 -11.01 12.81 -19.61
N HIS A 567 -10.88 13.13 -20.91
CA HIS A 567 -11.28 12.22 -21.98
C HIS A 567 -10.49 10.90 -21.96
N ALA A 568 -9.19 10.92 -21.64
CA ALA A 568 -8.37 9.71 -21.54
C ALA A 568 -8.94 8.73 -20.53
N PHE A 569 -9.22 9.23 -19.33
CA PHE A 569 -9.70 8.41 -18.22
C PHE A 569 -11.13 7.91 -18.47
N GLU A 570 -11.99 8.73 -19.08
CA GLU A 570 -13.32 8.30 -19.54
C GLU A 570 -13.23 7.18 -20.59
N ASN A 571 -12.19 7.20 -21.44
CA ASN A 571 -11.95 6.20 -22.49
C ASN A 571 -10.93 5.11 -22.08
N GLY A 572 -10.81 4.85 -20.78
CA GLY A 572 -10.13 3.65 -20.27
C GLY A 572 -8.61 3.75 -20.10
N ALA A 573 -8.02 4.95 -20.22
CA ALA A 573 -6.67 5.18 -19.70
C ALA A 573 -6.69 4.99 -18.17
N LYS A 574 -5.64 4.37 -17.62
CA LYS A 574 -5.56 4.02 -16.20
C LYS A 574 -4.16 4.27 -15.65
N LEU A 575 -4.11 4.89 -14.48
CA LEU A 575 -2.92 4.98 -13.63
C LEU A 575 -3.28 4.34 -12.29
N GLU A 576 -2.64 3.22 -11.96
CA GLU A 576 -3.02 2.40 -10.80
C GLU A 576 -1.77 1.94 -10.05
N PHE A 577 -1.91 1.70 -8.75
CA PHE A 577 -0.85 1.10 -7.94
C PHE A 577 -0.67 -0.38 -8.26
N ALA A 578 0.57 -0.87 -8.20
CA ALA A 578 0.86 -2.28 -8.35
C ALA A 578 0.15 -3.09 -7.26
N ASP A 579 -0.35 -4.26 -7.65
CA ASP A 579 -0.90 -5.19 -6.67
C ASP A 579 0.24 -5.68 -5.77
N ARG A 580 0.05 -5.60 -4.44
CA ARG A 580 1.02 -5.91 -3.37
C ARG A 580 2.00 -4.77 -3.09
N GLN A 581 1.61 -3.94 -2.13
CA GLN A 581 2.43 -2.85 -1.61
C GLN A 581 2.98 -3.22 -0.23
N GLU A 582 4.23 -2.85 0.02
CA GLU A 582 4.77 -2.81 1.38
C GLU A 582 4.17 -1.60 2.09
N LEU A 583 3.41 -1.85 3.14
CA LEU A 583 2.73 -0.82 3.91
C LEU A 583 3.05 -0.94 5.39
N GLU A 584 3.42 0.19 5.96
CA GLU A 584 3.28 0.53 7.35
C GLU A 584 1.87 0.19 7.84
N MET A 585 1.80 -0.67 8.83
CA MET A 585 0.62 -0.90 9.62
C MET A 585 0.65 -0.01 10.84
N HIS A 586 -0.06 1.10 10.72
CA HIS A 586 -0.48 1.89 11.86
C HIS A 586 -1.81 1.33 12.35
N PRO A 587 -2.00 1.06 13.64
CA PRO A 587 -3.16 0.31 14.07
C PRO A 587 -4.41 1.18 14.03
N ASP A 588 -5.02 1.20 12.84
CA ASP A 588 -6.46 1.28 12.63
C ASP A 588 -7.18 0.02 13.12
N ALA A 589 -6.39 -0.94 13.58
CA ALA A 589 -6.81 -2.27 13.91
C ALA A 589 -7.68 -2.30 15.17
N ARG A 590 -8.73 -3.12 15.11
CA ARG A 590 -9.50 -3.44 16.32
C ARG A 590 -8.70 -4.43 17.14
N VAL A 591 -8.50 -4.11 18.42
CA VAL A 591 -7.81 -5.00 19.36
C VAL A 591 -8.83 -5.91 20.02
N GLU A 592 -8.62 -7.21 19.90
CA GLU A 592 -9.43 -8.24 20.56
C GLU A 592 -8.52 -9.10 21.44
N THR A 593 -8.94 -9.35 22.68
CA THR A 593 -8.28 -10.36 23.52
C THR A 593 -9.07 -11.65 23.36
N ARG A 594 -8.38 -12.75 23.03
CA ARG A 594 -8.98 -14.07 22.86
C ARG A 594 -8.34 -15.05 23.82
N VAL A 595 -9.14 -16.00 24.31
CA VAL A 595 -8.71 -17.03 25.26
C VAL A 595 -8.91 -18.39 24.60
N PHE A 596 -7.86 -19.19 24.59
CA PHE A 596 -7.82 -20.49 23.94
C PHE A 596 -7.27 -21.55 24.88
N ARG A 597 -7.61 -22.82 24.64
CA ARG A 597 -6.88 -23.94 25.23
C ARG A 597 -5.52 -24.07 24.56
N GLU A 598 -4.47 -24.41 25.31
CA GLU A 598 -3.14 -24.64 24.72
C GLU A 598 -3.19 -25.76 23.67
N ILE A 599 -2.67 -25.48 22.47
CA ILE A 599 -2.52 -26.45 21.39
C ILE A 599 -1.03 -26.50 21.04
N ALA A 600 -0.42 -27.68 21.19
CA ALA A 600 0.93 -27.91 20.73
C ALA A 600 0.95 -27.88 19.20
N TYR A 601 1.77 -27.00 18.62
CA TYR A 601 2.03 -26.96 17.18
C TYR A 601 3.38 -27.61 16.89
N PRO A 602 3.51 -28.35 15.79
CA PRO A 602 4.82 -28.82 15.34
C PRO A 602 5.73 -27.60 15.07
N PRO A 603 7.03 -27.68 15.41
CA PRO A 603 7.95 -26.58 15.15
C PRO A 603 7.98 -26.27 13.65
N ALA A 604 7.96 -24.99 13.30
CA ALA A 604 8.13 -24.56 11.92
C ALA A 604 9.51 -25.04 11.41
N SER A 605 9.55 -25.60 10.19
CA SER A 605 10.81 -25.91 9.52
C SER A 605 11.65 -24.64 9.46
N GLY A 606 12.84 -24.65 10.06
CA GLY A 606 13.63 -23.48 10.46
C GLY A 606 14.22 -22.60 9.36
N THR A 607 13.43 -22.15 8.39
CA THR A 607 13.79 -21.03 7.53
C THR A 607 13.44 -19.72 8.23
N LEU A 608 14.28 -19.35 9.20
CA LEU A 608 14.31 -18.04 9.84
C LEU A 608 14.57 -16.95 8.78
N LEU A 609 13.60 -16.06 8.58
CA LEU A 609 13.77 -14.81 7.85
C LEU A 609 14.61 -13.76 8.63
N ASP A 610 14.95 -14.06 9.89
CA ASP A 610 15.80 -13.22 10.77
C ASP A 610 17.31 -13.44 10.57
N ASN A 611 17.72 -14.26 9.60
CA ASN A 611 19.13 -14.31 9.24
C ASN A 611 19.48 -13.03 8.47
N THR A 612 20.41 -12.22 8.97
CA THR A 612 20.89 -10.97 8.33
C THR A 612 21.46 -11.19 6.91
N ARG A 613 21.68 -12.46 6.51
CA ARG A 613 22.03 -12.86 5.15
C ARG A 613 20.83 -13.06 4.20
N VAL A 614 19.59 -13.18 4.69
CA VAL A 614 18.38 -13.39 3.87
C VAL A 614 17.69 -12.07 3.49
N THR A 615 17.94 -10.98 4.23
CA THR A 615 17.65 -9.61 3.76
C THR A 615 18.34 -9.24 2.44
N ALA A 616 19.38 -9.98 2.05
CA ALA A 616 20.02 -9.85 0.75
C ALA A 616 19.40 -10.72 -0.37
N VAL A 617 18.59 -11.74 -0.03
CA VAL A 617 18.07 -12.71 -1.01
C VAL A 617 16.68 -12.31 -1.54
N GLY A 618 16.02 -11.32 -0.94
CA GLY A 618 14.83 -10.68 -1.52
C GLY A 618 15.09 -9.93 -2.84
N ALA A 619 16.35 -9.80 -3.25
CA ALA A 619 16.75 -9.20 -4.52
C ALA A 619 16.80 -10.20 -5.70
N GLU A 620 16.78 -11.52 -5.47
CA GLU A 620 16.96 -12.50 -6.55
C GLU A 620 16.02 -13.71 -6.40
N SER A 621 14.81 -13.57 -6.91
CA SER A 621 14.05 -14.67 -7.53
C SER A 621 12.94 -14.10 -8.40
N ARG A 622 13.33 -13.31 -9.40
CA ARG A 622 12.52 -13.13 -10.62
C ARG A 622 12.68 -14.43 -11.43
N ALA A 623 11.82 -15.41 -11.15
CA ALA A 623 11.65 -16.49 -12.11
C ALA A 623 11.02 -15.88 -13.39
N PRO A 624 11.61 -16.07 -14.58
CA PRO A 624 10.89 -15.87 -15.82
C PRO A 624 9.68 -16.80 -15.79
N GLY A 625 8.51 -16.31 -16.21
CA GLY A 625 7.37 -17.19 -16.44
C GLY A 625 7.75 -18.34 -17.38
N PRO A 626 6.98 -19.45 -17.38
CA PRO A 626 7.28 -20.60 -18.22
C PRO A 626 7.34 -20.15 -19.69
N VAL A 627 8.51 -20.36 -20.30
CA VAL A 627 8.72 -20.28 -21.74
C VAL A 627 7.80 -21.32 -22.39
N PRO A 628 6.99 -20.96 -23.41
CA PRO A 628 6.27 -21.97 -24.18
C PRO A 628 7.30 -22.92 -24.78
N GLY A 629 7.22 -24.18 -24.38
CA GLY A 629 8.15 -25.21 -24.82
C GLY A 629 8.19 -25.27 -26.35
N ALA A 630 9.42 -25.21 -26.86
CA ALA A 630 9.78 -25.97 -28.04
C ALA A 630 9.53 -27.45 -27.72
N ALA A 631 8.51 -28.03 -28.37
CA ALA A 631 8.46 -29.46 -28.60
C ALA A 631 8.86 -29.67 -30.05
N SER A 632 10.05 -30.24 -30.26
CA SER A 632 10.51 -30.74 -31.54
C SER A 632 9.89 -32.11 -31.81
N ALA A 633 9.30 -32.25 -32.99
CA ALA A 633 9.39 -33.43 -33.86
C ALA A 633 9.22 -32.92 -35.30
#